data_AF-A0A924TXR4-F1
#
_entry.id   AF-A0A924TXR4-F1
#
_cell.length_a   1.000
_cell.length_b   1.000
_cell.length_c   1.000
_cell.angle_alpha   90.00
_cell.angle_beta   90.00
_cell.angle_gamma   90.00
#
_symmetry.space_group_name_H-M   'P 1'
#
loop_
_entity.id
_entity.type
_entity.pdbx_description
1 polymer ?
#
loop_
_entity_poly.entity_id
_entity_poly.type
_entity_poly.pdbx_seq_one_letter_code
_entity_poly.pdbx_strand_id
1 'polypeptide(L)' 'MAPAPVNFTNQFLIAMPGMGGDTFAGTVIYLCEHTEKGALGLVINK' A
#
# COMPACT_ATOMS: atom_id res chain seq x y z
N MET A 1 -7.49 25.57 -7.18
CA MET A 1 -8.00 24.21 -7.35
C MET A 1 -7.02 23.28 -6.66
N ALA A 2 -7.32 22.82 -5.44
CA ALA A 2 -6.44 21.92 -4.71
C ALA A 2 -6.39 20.55 -5.43
N PRO A 3 -5.24 19.88 -5.52
CA PRO A 3 -5.17 18.55 -6.13
C PRO A 3 -6.09 17.60 -5.35
N ALA A 4 -6.88 16.81 -6.08
CA ALA A 4 -7.68 15.76 -5.45
C ALA A 4 -6.72 14.82 -4.70
N PRO A 5 -7.03 14.42 -3.45
CA PRO A 5 -6.18 13.53 -2.70
C PRO A 5 -6.02 12.23 -3.48
N VAL A 6 -4.76 11.83 -3.71
CA VAL A 6 -4.43 10.54 -4.34
C VAL A 6 -4.99 9.44 -3.45
N ASN A 7 -6.11 8.85 -3.85
CA ASN A 7 -6.80 7.84 -3.08
C ASN A 7 -6.39 6.45 -3.58
N PHE A 8 -5.62 5.73 -2.76
CA PHE A 8 -5.15 4.39 -3.07
C PHE A 8 -6.07 3.27 -2.53
N THR A 9 -7.29 3.62 -2.08
CA THR A 9 -8.24 2.63 -1.55
C THR A 9 -8.57 1.58 -2.63
N ASN A 10 -8.63 0.31 -2.23
CA ASN A 10 -8.81 -0.87 -3.09
C ASN A 10 -7.69 -1.11 -4.11
N GLN A 11 -6.49 -0.57 -3.89
CA GLN A 11 -5.32 -0.90 -4.70
C GLN A 11 -4.46 -1.99 -4.08
N PHE A 12 -3.77 -2.73 -4.94
CA PHE A 12 -2.74 -3.70 -4.56
C PHE A 12 -1.37 -3.03 -4.64
N LEU A 13 -0.68 -2.97 -3.51
CA LEU A 13 0.70 -2.55 -3.40
C LEU A 13 1.58 -3.80 -3.48
N ILE A 14 2.45 -3.83 -4.48
CA ILE A 14 3.39 -4.93 -4.69
C ILE A 14 4.77 -4.44 -4.27
N ALA A 15 5.38 -5.13 -3.31
CA ALA A 15 6.73 -4.83 -2.92
C ALA A 15 7.69 -5.13 -4.08
N MET A 16 8.45 -4.11 -4.50
CA MET A 16 9.44 -4.29 -5.55
C MET A 16 10.61 -5.14 -5.04
N PRO A 17 11.24 -5.95 -5.92
CA PRO A 17 12.32 -6.88 -5.54
C PRO A 17 13.62 -6.20 -5.07
N GLY A 18 13.71 -4.87 -5.12
CA GLY A 18 14.82 -4.08 -4.56
C GLY A 18 14.47 -3.31 -3.28
N MET A 19 13.30 -3.57 -2.68
CA MET A 19 12.89 -2.92 -1.44
C MET A 19 13.70 -3.49 -0.27
N GLY A 20 14.69 -2.72 0.19
CA GLY A 20 15.73 -3.13 1.16
C GLY A 20 15.26 -3.32 2.61
N GLY A 21 14.06 -3.88 2.82
CA GLY A 21 13.55 -4.25 4.13
C GLY A 21 12.90 -5.63 4.08
N ASP A 22 13.56 -6.62 4.70
CA ASP A 22 13.12 -8.03 4.81
C ASP A 22 11.65 -8.22 5.23
N THR A 23 11.05 -7.25 5.92
CA THR A 23 9.67 -7.37 6.42
C THR A 23 8.61 -7.31 5.32
N PHE A 24 8.89 -6.60 4.21
CA PHE A 24 7.93 -6.39 3.13
C PHE A 24 8.42 -6.92 1.79
N ALA A 25 9.67 -7.40 1.69
CA ALA A 25 10.21 -7.95 0.46
C ALA A 25 9.33 -9.10 -0.09
N GLY A 26 8.89 -8.97 -1.34
CA GLY A 26 8.02 -9.97 -1.99
C GLY A 26 6.57 -10.03 -1.48
N THR A 27 6.16 -9.14 -0.58
CA THR A 27 4.78 -9.12 -0.07
C THR A 27 3.84 -8.38 -1.00
N VAL A 28 2.59 -8.87 -1.07
CA VAL A 28 1.47 -8.17 -1.72
C VAL A 28 0.56 -7.65 -0.62
N ILE A 29 0.34 -6.34 -0.62
CA ILE A 29 -0.47 -5.63 0.36
C ILE A 29 -1.71 -5.11 -0.36
N TYR A 30 -2.89 -5.46 0.13
CA TYR A 30 -4.15 -4.89 -0.31
C TYR A 30 -4.52 -3.69 0.56
N LEU A 31 -4.74 -2.52 -0.05
CA LEU A 31 -5.09 -1.32 0.68
C LEU A 31 -6.62 -1.20 0.84
N CYS A 32 -7.13 -1.46 2.05
CA CYS A 32 -8.57 -1.40 2.34
C CYS A 32 -9.06 0.03 2.58
N GLU A 33 -8.20 0.91 3.07
CA GLU A 33 -8.57 2.29 3.40
C GLU A 33 -7.40 3.23 3.16
N HIS A 34 -7.64 4.33 2.44
CA HIS A 34 -6.70 5.44 2.30
C HIS A 34 -7.40 6.75 2.63
N THR A 35 -7.06 7.35 3.77
CA THR A 35 -7.56 8.65 4.20
C THR A 35 -6.41 9.60 4.49
N GLU A 36 -6.71 10.87 4.70
CA GLU A 36 -5.70 11.88 5.06
C GLU A 36 -4.99 11.59 6.40
N LYS A 37 -5.58 10.73 7.24
CA LYS A 37 -4.96 10.25 8.49
C LYS A 37 -3.93 9.15 8.27
N GLY A 38 -3.95 8.48 7.12
CA GLY A 38 -3.07 7.35 6.82
C GLY A 38 -3.74 6.29 5.95
N ALA A 39 -3.04 5.17 5.80
CA ALA A 39 -3.46 4.07 4.95
C ALA A 39 -3.48 2.76 5.75
N LEU A 40 -4.56 1.99 5.62
CA LEU A 40 -4.70 0.66 6.20
C LEU A 40 -4.69 -0.37 5.09
N GLY A 41 -3.80 -1.35 5.21
CA GLY A 41 -3.68 -2.45 4.26
C GLY A 41 -3.41 -3.78 4.94
N LEU A 42 -3.77 -4.85 4.24
CA LEU A 42 -3.61 -6.24 4.65
C LEU A 42 -2.59 -6.94 3.75
N VAL A 43 -1.63 -7.65 4.34
CA VAL A 43 -0.72 -8.52 3.59
C VAL A 43 -1.48 -9.80 3.23
N ILE A 44 -1.63 -10.07 1.94
CA ILE A 44 -2.36 -11.24 1.44
C ILE A 44 -1.45 -12.42 1.05
N ASN A 45 -0.14 -12.20 0.99
CA ASN A 45 0.83 -13.20 0.57
C ASN A 45 1.95 -13.31 1.61
N LYS A 46 1.78 -14.27 2.52
CA LYS A 46 2.75 -14.75 3.51
C LYS A 46 2.68 -16.27 3.54
#